data_AF-G0N5P5-F1
#
_entry.id   AF-G0N5P5-F1
#
_cell.length_a   1.000
_cell.length_b   1.000
_cell.length_c   1.000
_cell.angle_alpha   90.00
_cell.angle_beta   90.00
_cell.angle_gamma   90.00
#
_symmetry.space_group_name_H-M   'P 1'
#
loop_
_entity.id
_entity.type
_entity.pdbx_description
1 polymer ?
#
loop_
_entity_poly.entity_id
_entity_poly.type
_entity_poly.pdbx_seq_one_letter_code
_entity_poly.pdbx_strand_id
1 'polypeptide(L)'
;MAPSKSRDKKEATKTNRRSKPGSNSKNGPLSGKSIKAKPTNTVSDGQPPADLADQLAKTKNRPQMYEMMKGHAAGSVPEFLKFVPENVRMPVPIRDGRRFRLGGDEEYFPGQYLRMEGAEYVIVQAPNKKNYGQIWRAVQQDRMRLMVCLCHDEQMSKDDDSKCFIYFPTEPEQSMEVDQKKGTLTIVCKSREGLSMGAMKYELEFTDSEAVMEKSGDDPTAVNEKTRKITLFHMNTWSGKKPESGNVLEMAQNVALFFREVKKQEIAILRRSMENFVPPVLIQSFDGINRSAIGWVALMLLRDVEKRECFDVPNLMKTIMKWRLGSLSTYYQFCFCMAVCLVIGKEVKWCEKDCDSALNDLTAKFGDRKLNELGNLA
;
A
#
# COMPACT_ATOMS: atom_id res chain seq x y z
N MET A 1 62.95 6.74 -16.01
CA MET A 1 64.09 5.99 -15.45
C MET A 1 63.91 5.87 -13.94
N ALA A 2 63.61 4.67 -13.43
CA ALA A 2 64.05 4.22 -12.10
C ALA A 2 65.53 3.77 -12.24
N PRO A 3 66.35 3.46 -11.18
CA PRO A 3 66.03 2.97 -9.81
C PRO A 3 66.87 3.67 -8.70
N SER A 4 66.78 3.41 -7.38
CA SER A 4 67.31 2.23 -6.64
C SER A 4 67.18 2.49 -5.12
N LYS A 5 66.41 1.70 -4.36
CA LYS A 5 66.79 0.65 -3.36
C LYS A 5 67.71 1.04 -2.17
N SER A 6 67.17 0.87 -0.95
CA SER A 6 67.82 0.17 0.20
C SER A 6 66.69 -0.42 1.08
N ARG A 7 66.51 -1.74 1.16
CA ARG A 7 67.18 -2.85 1.89
C ARG A 7 66.72 -3.04 3.36
N ASP A 8 66.18 -4.24 3.58
CA ASP A 8 65.62 -4.85 4.79
C ASP A 8 66.60 -5.06 5.97
N LYS A 9 66.05 -5.23 7.19
CA LYS A 9 66.29 -6.45 8.00
C LYS A 9 65.26 -6.67 9.13
N LYS A 10 64.88 -7.95 9.26
CA LYS A 10 63.95 -8.62 10.21
C LYS A 10 64.57 -8.90 11.60
N GLU A 11 63.72 -9.05 12.62
CA GLU A 11 63.54 -10.22 13.54
C GLU A 11 62.48 -9.85 14.61
N ALA A 12 61.31 -10.50 14.76
CA ALA A 12 61.01 -11.81 15.39
C ALA A 12 61.45 -11.84 16.89
N THR A 13 60.71 -12.28 17.93
CA THR A 13 59.44 -12.99 18.09
C THR A 13 59.06 -13.03 19.61
N LYS A 14 57.75 -13.11 19.91
CA LYS A 14 57.06 -13.97 20.92
C LYS A 14 57.21 -13.78 22.46
N THR A 15 56.00 -13.70 23.05
CA THR A 15 55.43 -14.46 24.21
C THR A 15 55.81 -14.10 25.65
N ASN A 16 54.79 -13.84 26.47
CA ASN A 16 54.39 -14.82 27.50
C ASN A 16 52.98 -14.59 28.08
N ARG A 17 52.19 -15.68 28.03
CA ARG A 17 51.02 -15.95 28.88
C ARG A 17 51.49 -16.18 30.32
N ARG A 18 50.75 -15.69 31.31
CA ARG A 18 50.69 -16.37 32.62
C ARG A 18 49.31 -16.22 33.25
N SER A 19 48.60 -17.34 33.29
CA SER A 19 47.46 -17.64 34.16
C SER A 19 47.98 -18.07 35.53
N LYS A 20 47.24 -17.76 36.61
CA LYS A 20 46.83 -18.67 37.71
C LYS A 20 46.20 -17.91 38.92
N PRO A 21 45.51 -18.60 39.86
CA PRO A 21 44.11 -18.29 40.19
C PRO A 21 43.79 -18.12 41.69
N GLY A 22 42.53 -17.77 41.98
CA GLY A 22 41.74 -18.32 43.09
C GLY A 22 41.76 -17.60 44.44
N SER A 23 40.58 -17.18 44.92
CA SER A 23 40.02 -17.67 46.20
C SER A 23 38.62 -17.08 46.49
N ASN A 24 37.81 -17.90 47.14
CA ASN A 24 36.40 -17.73 47.48
C ASN A 24 36.12 -16.65 48.53
N SER A 25 34.97 -15.97 48.43
CA SER A 25 34.10 -15.78 49.61
C SER A 25 32.63 -15.67 49.21
N LYS A 26 31.78 -16.31 50.01
CA LYS A 26 30.32 -16.36 49.93
C LYS A 26 29.73 -15.05 50.46
N ASN A 27 28.65 -14.57 49.82
CA ASN A 27 27.37 -14.15 50.42
C ASN A 27 26.54 -13.37 49.38
N GLY A 28 25.33 -13.84 49.06
CA GLY A 28 24.30 -13.04 48.37
C GLY A 28 23.37 -12.36 49.39
N PRO A 29 22.20 -11.85 48.97
CA PRO A 29 21.80 -11.35 47.65
C PRO A 29 21.31 -9.88 47.73
N LEU A 30 21.21 -9.16 46.61
CA LEU A 30 20.12 -8.20 46.35
C LEU A 30 20.18 -7.72 44.91
N SER A 31 19.05 -7.94 44.23
CA SER A 31 18.78 -7.67 42.84
C SER A 31 18.73 -6.17 42.54
N GLY A 32 19.66 -5.71 41.72
CA GLY A 32 19.61 -4.41 41.06
C GLY A 32 20.11 -4.54 39.63
N LYS A 33 19.32 -5.16 38.74
CA LYS A 33 19.67 -5.22 37.32
C LYS A 33 19.37 -3.86 36.68
N SER A 34 20.44 -3.12 36.43
CA SER A 34 20.49 -1.99 35.51
C SER A 34 19.91 -2.39 34.16
N ILE A 35 18.80 -1.78 33.76
CA ILE A 35 18.29 -1.86 32.38
C ILE A 35 19.21 -0.99 31.53
N LYS A 36 20.14 -1.61 30.80
CA LYS A 36 20.82 -0.95 29.67
C LYS A 36 19.77 -0.75 28.57
N ALA A 37 19.32 0.49 28.42
CA ALA A 37 18.55 0.92 27.26
C ALA A 37 19.35 0.60 25.99
N LYS A 38 18.77 -0.21 25.10
CA LYS A 38 19.29 -0.40 23.74
C LYS A 38 18.95 0.85 22.92
N PRO A 39 19.88 1.34 22.08
CA PRO A 39 19.61 2.48 21.21
C PRO A 39 18.55 2.08 20.17
N THR A 40 17.50 2.88 20.09
CA THR A 40 16.46 2.82 19.07
C THR A 40 17.02 3.30 17.75
N ASN A 41 17.52 2.38 16.94
CA ASN A 41 17.61 2.49 15.49
C ASN A 41 17.97 1.12 14.93
N THR A 42 16.98 0.40 14.41
CA THR A 42 17.23 -0.72 13.49
C THR A 42 16.08 -0.75 12.50
N VAL A 43 16.40 -0.43 11.25
CA VAL A 43 15.69 -1.00 10.09
C VAL A 43 15.56 -2.49 10.40
N SER A 44 14.33 -3.00 10.43
CA SER A 44 14.11 -4.44 10.55
C SER A 44 14.83 -5.08 9.36
N ASP A 45 15.78 -5.99 9.61
CA ASP A 45 16.62 -6.60 8.56
C ASP A 45 15.81 -7.48 7.57
N GLY A 46 14.47 -7.48 7.68
CA GLY A 46 13.58 -8.34 6.94
C GLY A 46 13.83 -9.81 7.27
N GLN A 47 13.06 -10.69 6.64
CA GLN A 47 13.32 -12.11 6.63
C GLN A 47 13.34 -12.61 5.18
N PRO A 48 14.15 -13.63 4.86
CA PRO A 48 14.08 -14.29 3.57
C PRO A 48 12.65 -14.75 3.24
N PRO A 49 12.21 -14.65 1.97
CA PRO A 49 10.88 -15.10 1.54
C PRO A 49 10.60 -16.58 1.83
N ALA A 50 11.62 -17.44 1.70
CA ALA A 50 11.56 -18.86 2.06
C ALA A 50 11.22 -19.05 3.56
N ASP A 51 11.86 -18.29 4.45
CA ASP A 51 11.61 -18.37 5.89
C ASP A 51 10.18 -17.94 6.24
N LEU A 52 9.65 -16.90 5.56
CA LEU A 52 8.25 -16.50 5.72
C LEU A 52 7.31 -17.60 5.20
N ALA A 53 7.60 -18.19 4.04
CA ALA A 53 6.81 -19.28 3.48
C ALA A 53 6.79 -20.50 4.42
N ASP A 54 7.93 -20.87 5.01
CA ASP A 54 8.05 -21.94 6.00
C ASP A 54 7.27 -21.66 7.29
N GLN A 55 7.31 -20.41 7.76
CA GLN A 55 6.51 -19.97 8.91
C GLN A 55 5.02 -20.09 8.60
N LEU A 56 4.60 -19.69 7.40
CA LEU A 56 3.21 -19.73 6.97
C LEU A 56 2.73 -21.15 6.65
N ALA A 57 3.59 -22.06 6.19
CA ALA A 57 3.24 -23.47 5.97
C ALA A 57 2.75 -24.15 7.27
N LYS A 58 3.23 -23.70 8.43
CA LYS A 58 2.79 -24.17 9.74
C LYS A 58 1.47 -23.51 10.14
N THR A 59 0.35 -24.21 9.98
CA THR A 59 -1.00 -23.66 10.22
C THR A 59 -1.19 -22.99 11.59
N LYS A 60 -0.53 -23.48 12.65
CA LYS A 60 -0.62 -22.90 14.01
C LYS A 60 -0.01 -21.49 14.11
N ASN A 61 0.93 -21.15 13.24
CA ASN A 61 1.64 -19.87 13.29
C ASN A 61 0.77 -18.72 12.77
N ARG A 62 -0.12 -18.97 11.79
CA ARG A 62 -0.87 -17.89 11.12
C ARG A 62 -1.82 -17.14 12.05
N PRO A 63 -2.66 -17.80 12.88
CA PRO A 63 -3.48 -17.10 13.86
C PRO A 63 -2.62 -16.34 14.87
N GLN A 64 -1.54 -16.94 15.35
CA GLN A 64 -0.63 -16.28 16.30
C GLN A 64 0.01 -15.02 15.71
N MET A 65 0.48 -15.09 14.46
CA MET A 65 1.00 -13.94 13.72
C MET A 65 -0.05 -12.83 13.59
N TYR A 66 -1.28 -13.20 13.22
CA TYR A 66 -2.38 -12.24 13.11
C TYR A 66 -2.68 -11.56 14.45
N GLU A 67 -2.78 -12.33 15.53
CA GLU A 67 -3.00 -11.80 16.89
C GLU A 67 -1.86 -10.86 17.33
N MET A 68 -0.61 -11.19 17.00
CA MET A 68 0.55 -10.34 17.30
C MET A 68 0.58 -9.04 16.50
N MET A 69 0.04 -9.03 15.28
CA MET A 69 0.06 -7.86 14.38
C MET A 69 -1.13 -6.93 14.56
N LYS A 70 -2.34 -7.48 14.77
CA LYS A 70 -3.59 -6.71 14.70
C LYS A 70 -3.65 -5.55 15.72
N GLY A 71 -2.98 -5.67 16.87
CA GLY A 71 -2.93 -4.62 17.89
C GLY A 71 -4.32 -4.08 18.29
N HIS A 72 -4.39 -2.91 18.95
CA HIS A 72 -5.68 -2.26 19.24
C HIS A 72 -6.32 -1.57 18.01
N ALA A 73 -5.52 -1.22 17.01
CA ALA A 73 -5.95 -0.45 15.85
C ALA A 73 -6.84 -1.23 14.85
N ALA A 74 -6.76 -2.57 14.88
CA ALA A 74 -7.58 -3.42 14.02
C ALA A 74 -9.03 -3.57 14.53
N GLY A 75 -9.32 -3.31 15.81
CA GLY A 75 -10.63 -3.61 16.41
C GLY A 75 -11.65 -2.47 16.37
N SER A 76 -11.20 -1.22 16.53
CA SER A 76 -12.13 -0.09 16.74
C SER A 76 -12.94 0.29 15.50
N VAL A 77 -12.34 0.19 14.31
CA VAL A 77 -13.00 0.56 13.06
C VAL A 77 -14.01 -0.50 12.61
N PRO A 78 -13.70 -1.81 12.61
CA PRO A 78 -14.72 -2.82 12.33
C PRO A 78 -15.89 -2.77 13.30
N GLU A 79 -15.64 -2.49 14.58
CA GLU A 79 -16.71 -2.32 15.57
C GLU A 79 -17.57 -1.11 15.25
N PHE A 80 -16.96 0.03 14.91
CA PHE A 80 -17.68 1.22 14.43
C PHE A 80 -18.57 0.90 13.21
N LEU A 81 -18.04 0.16 12.23
CA LEU A 81 -18.78 -0.17 11.00
C LEU A 81 -20.04 -1.01 11.26
N LYS A 82 -20.08 -1.82 12.33
CA LYS A 82 -21.29 -2.57 12.70
C LYS A 82 -22.47 -1.69 13.12
N PHE A 83 -22.19 -0.46 13.56
CA PHE A 83 -23.21 0.51 13.97
C PHE A 83 -23.59 1.48 12.86
N VAL A 84 -22.93 1.40 11.70
CA VAL A 84 -23.27 2.20 10.52
C VAL A 84 -24.47 1.53 9.84
N PRO A 85 -25.60 2.23 9.62
CA PRO A 85 -26.74 1.66 8.90
C PRO A 85 -26.36 1.25 7.47
N GLU A 86 -26.89 0.13 6.98
CA GLU A 86 -26.52 -0.47 5.68
C GLU A 86 -26.62 0.49 4.48
N ASN A 87 -27.56 1.45 4.54
CA ASN A 87 -27.80 2.43 3.47
C ASN A 87 -27.14 3.79 3.72
N VAL A 88 -26.30 3.90 4.76
CA VAL A 88 -25.65 5.15 5.14
C VAL A 88 -24.15 5.02 4.98
N ARG A 89 -23.58 5.85 4.12
CA ARG A 89 -22.13 5.90 3.93
C ARG A 89 -21.51 6.92 4.88
N MET A 90 -20.82 6.44 5.91
CA MET A 90 -20.07 7.29 6.83
C MET A 90 -18.57 7.28 6.53
N PRO A 91 -17.86 8.40 6.76
CA PRO A 91 -16.42 8.40 6.70
C PRO A 91 -15.79 7.45 7.71
N VAL A 92 -14.89 6.58 7.23
CA VAL A 92 -14.12 5.72 8.12
C VAL A 92 -13.17 6.56 8.97
N PRO A 93 -13.16 6.41 10.31
CA PRO A 93 -12.37 7.24 11.21
C PRO A 93 -10.87 7.26 10.88
N ILE A 94 -10.27 8.45 10.93
CA ILE A 94 -8.86 8.71 10.65
C ILE A 94 -8.26 9.44 11.84
N ARG A 95 -6.99 9.16 12.17
CA ARG A 95 -6.27 9.97 13.15
C ARG A 95 -5.97 11.35 12.55
N ASP A 96 -6.39 12.41 13.23
CA ASP A 96 -6.25 13.80 12.75
C ASP A 96 -4.82 14.17 12.34
N GLY A 97 -3.82 13.76 13.13
CA GLY A 97 -2.41 14.03 12.81
C GLY A 97 -1.88 13.36 11.54
N ARG A 98 -2.71 12.53 10.86
CA ARG A 98 -2.35 11.83 9.62
C ARG A 98 -3.37 12.03 8.50
N ARG A 99 -4.46 12.77 8.74
CA ARG A 99 -5.49 12.99 7.71
C ARG A 99 -4.88 13.77 6.54
N PHE A 100 -5.33 13.44 5.34
CA PHE A 100 -5.08 14.26 4.16
C PHE A 100 -5.84 15.58 4.34
N ARG A 101 -5.14 16.71 4.23
CA ARG A 101 -5.75 18.03 4.35
C ARG A 101 -5.97 18.58 2.95
N LEU A 102 -7.23 18.78 2.60
CA LEU A 102 -7.62 19.31 1.30
C LEU A 102 -7.93 20.80 1.46
N GLY A 103 -7.14 21.66 0.83
CA GLY A 103 -7.27 23.11 0.95
C GLY A 103 -6.99 23.64 2.37
N GLY A 104 -7.60 24.78 2.73
CA GLY A 104 -7.48 25.39 4.06
C GLY A 104 -8.40 24.72 5.07
N ASP A 105 -7.83 23.84 5.92
CA ASP A 105 -8.28 23.17 7.17
C ASP A 105 -9.75 22.74 7.41
N GLU A 106 -10.76 23.30 6.74
CA GLU A 106 -12.19 23.12 7.04
C GLU A 106 -12.88 21.99 6.29
N GLU A 107 -12.30 21.49 5.19
CA GLU A 107 -12.95 20.46 4.39
C GLU A 107 -12.43 19.06 4.72
N TYR A 108 -13.28 18.26 5.37
CA TYR A 108 -12.96 16.89 5.68
C TYR A 108 -13.04 16.01 4.42
N PHE A 109 -11.90 15.45 4.02
CA PHE A 109 -11.78 14.43 3.01
C PHE A 109 -11.28 13.13 3.67
N PRO A 110 -11.94 11.97 3.48
CA PRO A 110 -11.57 10.71 4.13
C PRO A 110 -10.32 10.07 3.50
N GLY A 111 -9.22 10.81 3.52
CA GLY A 111 -7.91 10.42 3.02
C GLY A 111 -6.83 10.46 4.09
N GLN A 112 -5.75 9.71 3.88
CA GLN A 112 -4.59 9.68 4.77
C GLN A 112 -3.29 9.48 3.98
N TYR A 113 -2.26 10.25 4.35
CA TYR A 113 -0.92 10.03 3.84
C TYR A 113 -0.26 8.82 4.51
N LEU A 114 0.45 8.05 3.69
CA LEU A 114 1.34 6.97 4.10
C LEU A 114 2.69 7.19 3.46
N ARG A 115 3.71 7.44 4.28
CA ARG A 115 5.07 7.76 3.82
C ARG A 115 6.06 6.78 4.37
N MET A 116 6.68 5.96 3.53
CA MET A 116 7.67 4.98 3.96
C MET A 116 8.86 4.97 3.01
N GLU A 117 10.06 5.17 3.55
CA GLU A 117 11.34 5.15 2.82
C GLU A 117 11.33 6.00 1.52
N GLY A 118 10.81 7.23 1.62
CA GLY A 118 10.77 8.19 0.51
C GLY A 118 9.66 7.95 -0.51
N ALA A 119 8.87 6.89 -0.39
CA ALA A 119 7.64 6.71 -1.18
C ALA A 119 6.45 7.30 -0.43
N GLU A 120 5.62 8.05 -1.15
CA GLU A 120 4.40 8.68 -0.61
C GLU A 120 3.16 8.13 -1.30
N TYR A 121 2.18 7.72 -0.51
CA TYR A 121 0.88 7.24 -0.94
C TYR A 121 -0.22 8.01 -0.23
N VAL A 122 -1.37 8.15 -0.87
CA VAL A 122 -2.59 8.65 -0.24
C VAL A 122 -3.65 7.57 -0.35
N ILE A 123 -4.06 7.00 0.80
CA ILE A 123 -5.20 6.09 0.83
C ILE A 123 -6.46 6.90 1.08
N VAL A 124 -7.46 6.69 0.25
CA VAL A 124 -8.76 7.37 0.36
C VAL A 124 -9.91 6.37 0.38
N GLN A 125 -10.95 6.70 1.12
CA GLN A 125 -12.27 6.08 0.96
C GLN A 125 -12.87 6.54 -0.37
N ALA A 126 -13.61 5.68 -1.08
CA ALA A 126 -14.22 6.09 -2.34
C ALA A 126 -15.18 7.27 -2.11
N PRO A 127 -15.31 8.18 -3.08
CA PRO A 127 -16.25 9.26 -2.97
C PRO A 127 -17.69 8.79 -3.18
N ASN A 128 -18.64 9.53 -2.64
CA ASN A 128 -20.06 9.49 -2.99
C ASN A 128 -20.44 10.72 -3.83
N LYS A 129 -21.70 10.83 -4.22
CA LYS A 129 -22.20 11.94 -5.06
C LYS A 129 -22.00 13.31 -4.43
N LYS A 130 -21.93 13.41 -3.10
CA LYS A 130 -21.78 14.67 -2.37
C LYS A 130 -20.34 15.16 -2.30
N ASN A 131 -19.36 14.26 -2.43
CA ASN A 131 -17.95 14.60 -2.20
C ASN A 131 -16.98 14.18 -3.32
N TYR A 132 -17.46 13.66 -4.45
CA TYR A 132 -16.59 13.23 -5.54
C TYR A 132 -15.67 14.33 -6.09
N GLY A 133 -16.07 15.60 -6.09
CA GLY A 133 -15.18 16.68 -6.49
C GLY A 133 -13.94 16.84 -5.60
N GLN A 134 -13.98 16.34 -4.35
CA GLN A 134 -12.82 16.39 -3.44
C GLN A 134 -11.66 15.51 -3.92
N ILE A 135 -11.95 14.39 -4.61
CA ILE A 135 -10.88 13.50 -5.10
C ILE A 135 -10.03 14.20 -6.17
N TRP A 136 -10.67 14.96 -7.05
CA TRP A 136 -10.00 15.70 -8.11
C TRP A 136 -9.22 16.90 -7.60
N ARG A 137 -9.75 17.57 -6.57
CA ARG A 137 -8.97 18.60 -5.87
C ARG A 137 -7.75 18.02 -5.17
N ALA A 138 -7.85 16.81 -4.58
CA ALA A 138 -6.68 16.12 -4.01
C ALA A 138 -5.64 15.80 -5.09
N VAL A 139 -6.08 15.32 -6.26
CA VAL A 139 -5.23 15.07 -7.43
C VAL A 139 -4.53 16.35 -7.90
N GLN A 140 -5.24 17.48 -7.99
CA GLN A 140 -4.67 18.76 -8.39
C GLN A 140 -3.66 19.30 -7.38
N GLN A 141 -4.00 19.26 -6.08
CA GLN A 141 -3.20 19.79 -4.97
C GLN A 141 -1.80 19.15 -4.92
N ASP A 142 -1.76 17.82 -4.99
CA ASP A 142 -0.51 17.06 -4.87
C ASP A 142 0.09 16.66 -6.22
N ARG A 143 -0.48 17.18 -7.32
CA ARG A 143 -0.06 16.91 -8.71
C ARG A 143 0.04 15.40 -8.99
N MET A 144 -0.92 14.62 -8.48
CA MET A 144 -0.93 13.17 -8.62
C MET A 144 -0.99 12.77 -10.09
N ARG A 145 -0.21 11.75 -10.45
CA ARG A 145 -0.12 11.24 -11.83
C ARG A 145 -0.58 9.79 -11.98
N LEU A 146 -0.89 9.14 -10.86
CA LEU A 146 -1.30 7.75 -10.80
C LEU A 146 -2.39 7.57 -9.74
N MET A 147 -3.52 6.99 -10.16
CA MET A 147 -4.63 6.59 -9.30
C MET A 147 -4.89 5.10 -9.40
N VAL A 148 -5.29 4.50 -8.28
CA VAL A 148 -5.73 3.10 -8.20
C VAL A 148 -7.13 3.06 -7.61
N CYS A 149 -8.11 2.61 -8.39
CA CYS A 149 -9.47 2.34 -7.97
C CYS A 149 -9.64 0.85 -7.69
N LEU A 150 -9.97 0.51 -6.45
CA LEU A 150 -10.23 -0.86 -5.99
C LEU A 150 -11.70 -1.02 -5.58
N CYS A 151 -12.62 -0.30 -6.23
CA CYS A 151 -14.06 -0.53 -6.10
C CYS A 151 -14.49 -1.62 -7.06
N HIS A 152 -15.25 -2.60 -6.56
CA HIS A 152 -15.93 -3.59 -7.38
C HIS A 152 -17.08 -2.94 -8.15
N ASP A 153 -17.49 -3.50 -9.29
CA ASP A 153 -18.58 -2.95 -10.11
C ASP A 153 -19.87 -2.76 -9.31
N GLU A 154 -20.23 -3.72 -8.46
CA GLU A 154 -21.42 -3.65 -7.61
C GLU A 154 -21.37 -2.51 -6.58
N GLN A 155 -20.17 -1.98 -6.29
CA GLN A 155 -19.95 -0.88 -5.35
C GLN A 155 -19.90 0.46 -6.05
N MET A 156 -20.13 0.53 -7.37
CA MET A 156 -20.16 1.78 -8.14
C MET A 156 -21.59 2.08 -8.61
N SER A 157 -22.01 3.34 -8.50
CA SER A 157 -23.32 3.80 -8.96
C SER A 157 -23.34 5.31 -9.18
N LYS A 158 -24.17 5.79 -10.11
CA LYS A 158 -24.46 7.22 -10.29
C LYS A 158 -25.59 7.72 -9.39
N ASP A 159 -26.45 6.80 -8.96
CA ASP A 159 -27.74 7.12 -8.36
C ASP A 159 -27.84 6.70 -6.89
N ASP A 160 -26.98 5.78 -6.45
CA ASP A 160 -26.98 5.25 -5.09
C ASP A 160 -25.90 5.95 -4.23
N ASP A 161 -26.34 6.81 -3.31
CA ASP A 161 -25.49 7.57 -2.39
C ASP A 161 -24.72 6.68 -1.38
N SER A 162 -25.13 5.42 -1.20
CA SER A 162 -24.40 4.45 -0.37
C SER A 162 -23.17 3.90 -1.08
N LYS A 163 -23.11 4.02 -2.41
CA LYS A 163 -22.04 3.46 -3.26
C LYS A 163 -20.97 4.48 -3.62
N CYS A 164 -19.94 4.00 -4.32
CA CYS A 164 -18.93 4.83 -4.95
C CYS A 164 -19.55 5.54 -6.15
N PHE A 165 -19.50 6.87 -6.15
CA PHE A 165 -19.93 7.63 -7.32
C PHE A 165 -18.99 7.37 -8.49
N ILE A 166 -19.51 7.37 -9.72
CA ILE A 166 -18.68 7.26 -10.93
C ILE A 166 -18.05 8.63 -11.21
N TYR A 167 -16.86 8.85 -10.65
CA TYR A 167 -16.20 10.16 -10.62
C TYR A 167 -15.19 10.38 -11.77
N PHE A 168 -15.09 9.46 -12.72
CA PHE A 168 -14.25 9.57 -13.92
C PHE A 168 -15.00 8.98 -15.13
N PRO A 169 -14.77 9.49 -16.35
CA PRO A 169 -15.32 8.90 -17.57
C PRO A 169 -14.64 7.55 -17.85
N THR A 170 -15.43 6.57 -18.30
CA THR A 170 -14.93 5.20 -18.52
C THR A 170 -14.82 4.83 -20.00
N GLU A 171 -15.42 5.60 -20.90
CA GLU A 171 -15.33 5.34 -22.34
C GLU A 171 -14.40 6.35 -23.05
N PRO A 172 -13.64 5.95 -24.08
CA PRO A 172 -12.83 6.86 -24.87
C PRO A 172 -13.62 8.05 -25.41
N GLU A 173 -13.02 9.24 -25.35
CA GLU A 173 -13.58 10.55 -25.68
C GLU A 173 -14.81 10.98 -24.86
N GLN A 174 -15.25 10.16 -23.90
CA GLN A 174 -16.24 10.60 -22.92
C GLN A 174 -15.62 11.64 -22.00
N SER A 175 -16.38 12.71 -21.77
CA SER A 175 -16.05 13.76 -20.81
C SER A 175 -17.01 13.80 -19.64
N MET A 176 -16.56 14.39 -18.54
CA MET A 176 -17.40 14.79 -17.42
C MET A 176 -16.91 16.10 -16.82
N GLU A 177 -17.83 16.82 -16.21
CA GLU A 177 -17.56 18.09 -15.54
C GLU A 177 -17.69 17.93 -14.02
N VAL A 178 -16.80 18.60 -13.30
CA VAL A 178 -16.78 18.61 -11.84
C VAL A 178 -16.73 20.05 -11.39
N ASP A 179 -17.79 20.50 -10.75
CA ASP A 179 -17.85 21.83 -10.17
C ASP A 179 -16.79 21.98 -9.07
N GLN A 180 -16.05 23.08 -9.13
CA GLN A 180 -15.11 23.48 -8.10
C GLN A 180 -15.63 24.69 -7.34
N LYS A 181 -14.96 25.07 -6.24
CA LYS A 181 -15.23 26.35 -5.57
C LYS A 181 -15.06 27.55 -6.52
N LYS A 182 -14.31 27.32 -7.59
CA LYS A 182 -13.72 28.29 -8.49
C LYS A 182 -13.61 27.62 -9.86
N GLY A 183 -14.60 27.87 -10.73
CA GLY A 183 -14.73 27.24 -12.05
C GLY A 183 -15.13 25.77 -12.05
N THR A 184 -14.83 25.10 -13.16
CA THR A 184 -15.22 23.74 -13.49
C THR A 184 -14.00 22.97 -13.99
N LEU A 185 -13.88 21.72 -13.56
CA LEU A 185 -12.88 20.79 -14.05
C LEU A 185 -13.49 19.86 -15.08
N THR A 186 -13.00 19.91 -16.31
CA THR A 186 -13.40 18.97 -17.36
C THR A 186 -12.41 17.81 -17.36
N ILE A 187 -12.91 16.58 -17.26
CA ILE A 187 -12.12 15.34 -17.31
C ILE A 187 -12.54 14.57 -18.55
N VAL A 188 -11.57 14.11 -19.34
CA VAL A 188 -11.79 13.36 -20.58
C VAL A 188 -11.02 12.05 -20.53
N CYS A 189 -11.68 10.94 -20.85
CA CYS A 189 -11.00 9.65 -21.01
C CYS A 189 -10.41 9.58 -22.41
N LYS A 190 -9.08 9.55 -22.53
CA LYS A 190 -8.37 9.48 -23.82
C LYS A 190 -8.17 8.06 -24.32
N SER A 191 -7.98 7.11 -23.40
CA SER A 191 -7.91 5.70 -23.77
C SER A 191 -8.37 4.81 -22.63
N ARG A 192 -8.84 3.63 -23.01
CA ARG A 192 -9.25 2.54 -22.15
C ARG A 192 -8.55 1.26 -22.63
N GLU A 193 -7.79 0.62 -21.75
CA GLU A 193 -7.01 -0.58 -22.05
C GLU A 193 -7.38 -1.68 -21.05
N GLY A 194 -7.81 -2.84 -21.56
CA GLY A 194 -8.04 -4.03 -20.73
C GLY A 194 -6.73 -4.72 -20.38
N LEU A 195 -6.56 -5.07 -19.11
CA LEU A 195 -5.40 -5.81 -18.61
C LEU A 195 -5.70 -7.31 -18.55
N SER A 196 -4.65 -8.13 -18.58
CA SER A 196 -4.78 -9.60 -18.67
C SER A 196 -5.53 -10.25 -17.49
N MET A 197 -5.58 -9.59 -16.33
CA MET A 197 -6.29 -10.06 -15.14
C MET A 197 -7.75 -9.56 -15.04
N GLY A 198 -8.29 -9.00 -16.13
CA GLY A 198 -9.65 -8.47 -16.20
C GLY A 198 -9.83 -7.07 -15.58
N ALA A 199 -8.75 -6.43 -15.15
CA ALA A 199 -8.76 -5.04 -14.69
C ALA A 199 -8.66 -4.06 -15.88
N MET A 200 -8.91 -2.79 -15.62
CA MET A 200 -8.89 -1.73 -16.62
C MET A 200 -7.81 -0.69 -16.31
N LYS A 201 -7.23 -0.12 -17.36
CA LYS A 201 -6.35 1.05 -17.30
C LYS A 201 -6.96 2.16 -18.15
N TYR A 202 -7.00 3.36 -17.59
CA TYR A 202 -7.52 4.56 -18.24
C TYR A 202 -6.42 5.62 -18.28
N GLU A 203 -6.27 6.27 -19.44
CA GLU A 203 -5.50 7.51 -19.54
C GLU A 203 -6.49 8.67 -19.57
N LEU A 204 -6.47 9.48 -18.52
CA LEU A 204 -7.38 10.61 -18.36
C LEU A 204 -6.63 11.93 -18.54
N GLU A 205 -7.28 12.89 -19.19
CA GLU A 205 -6.85 14.29 -19.24
C GLU A 205 -7.83 15.14 -18.46
N PHE A 206 -7.33 16.10 -17.69
CA PHE A 206 -8.18 17.06 -16.99
C PHE A 206 -7.70 18.49 -17.17
N THR A 207 -8.65 19.41 -17.29
CA THR A 207 -8.42 20.84 -17.57
C THR A 207 -9.29 21.70 -16.66
N ASP A 208 -8.69 22.70 -16.02
CA ASP A 208 -9.35 23.62 -15.10
C ASP A 208 -9.78 24.91 -15.83
N SER A 209 -11.07 25.25 -15.78
CA SER A 209 -11.65 26.37 -16.53
C SER A 209 -11.20 27.76 -16.05
N GLU A 210 -10.95 27.97 -14.75
CA GLU A 210 -10.43 29.28 -14.30
C GLU A 210 -9.03 29.53 -14.83
N ALA A 211 -8.27 28.46 -14.97
CA ALA A 211 -6.94 28.52 -15.57
C ALA A 211 -7.02 28.89 -17.07
N VAL A 212 -8.15 28.68 -17.74
CA VAL A 212 -8.37 29.08 -19.15
C VAL A 212 -8.68 30.58 -19.27
N MET A 213 -9.35 31.20 -18.29
CA MET A 213 -9.71 32.64 -18.34
C MET A 213 -8.51 33.59 -18.28
N GLU A 214 -7.34 33.13 -17.82
CA GLU A 214 -6.10 33.92 -17.81
C GLU A 214 -5.39 33.99 -19.18
N LYS A 215 -5.83 33.24 -20.20
CA LYS A 215 -5.21 33.20 -21.53
C LYS A 215 -6.08 33.93 -22.58
N SER A 216 -5.97 35.24 -22.64
CA SER A 216 -6.32 36.02 -23.84
C SER A 216 -5.07 36.18 -24.73
N GLY A 217 -4.64 35.12 -25.41
CA GLY A 217 -3.49 35.14 -26.33
C GLY A 217 -3.65 34.12 -27.47
N ASP A 218 -3.74 34.63 -28.70
CA ASP A 218 -3.97 33.93 -29.98
C ASP A 218 -2.81 33.01 -30.40
N ASP A 219 -2.77 31.77 -29.90
CA ASP A 219 -2.03 30.70 -30.57
C ASP A 219 -2.82 29.37 -30.54
N PRO A 220 -3.38 28.91 -31.68
CA PRO A 220 -4.18 27.68 -31.77
C PRO A 220 -3.34 26.40 -31.66
N THR A 221 -2.02 26.47 -31.58
CA THR A 221 -1.12 25.32 -31.46
C THR A 221 -0.41 25.21 -30.11
N ALA A 222 -0.59 26.18 -29.22
CA ALA A 222 -0.02 26.15 -27.89
C ALA A 222 -0.63 25.01 -27.06
N VAL A 223 0.17 23.98 -26.76
CA VAL A 223 -0.17 22.95 -25.77
C VAL A 223 -0.59 23.65 -24.49
N ASN A 224 -1.83 23.44 -24.05
CA ASN A 224 -2.31 24.07 -22.84
C ASN A 224 -1.53 23.47 -21.66
N GLU A 225 -0.51 24.18 -21.14
CA GLU A 225 0.28 23.78 -19.95
C GLU A 225 -0.59 23.44 -18.72
N LYS A 226 -1.88 23.78 -18.78
CA LYS A 226 -2.89 23.65 -17.75
C LYS A 226 -3.76 22.38 -17.90
N THR A 227 -3.62 21.63 -19.00
CA THR A 227 -4.16 20.27 -19.16
C THR A 227 -3.17 19.26 -18.60
N ARG A 228 -3.62 18.43 -17.66
CA ARG A 228 -2.77 17.42 -17.02
C ARG A 228 -3.25 16.02 -17.33
N LYS A 229 -2.30 15.10 -17.42
CA LYS A 229 -2.53 13.66 -17.66
C LYS A 229 -2.42 12.89 -16.35
N ILE A 230 -3.33 11.94 -16.17
CA ILE A 230 -3.31 10.99 -15.06
C ILE A 230 -3.68 9.60 -15.55
N THR A 231 -2.90 8.61 -15.13
CA THR A 231 -3.23 7.21 -15.40
C THR A 231 -4.04 6.66 -14.23
N LEU A 232 -5.18 6.05 -14.50
CA LEU A 232 -6.03 5.39 -13.51
C LEU A 232 -6.07 3.88 -13.77
N PHE A 233 -5.73 3.09 -12.78
CA PHE A 233 -5.90 1.64 -12.79
C PHE A 233 -7.13 1.25 -11.97
N HIS A 234 -8.05 0.46 -12.54
CA HIS A 234 -9.27 0.03 -11.89
C HIS A 234 -9.36 -1.50 -11.85
N MET A 235 -9.25 -2.07 -10.65
CA MET A 235 -9.52 -3.50 -10.44
C MET A 235 -10.96 -3.69 -9.99
N ASN A 236 -11.87 -3.75 -10.96
CA ASN A 236 -13.30 -3.89 -10.71
C ASN A 236 -13.75 -5.34 -10.43
N THR A 237 -12.88 -6.33 -10.65
CA THR A 237 -13.16 -7.75 -10.45
C THR A 237 -12.93 -8.24 -9.01
N TRP A 238 -12.37 -7.39 -8.14
CA TRP A 238 -12.02 -7.77 -6.77
C TRP A 238 -12.98 -7.18 -5.74
N SER A 239 -13.94 -7.99 -5.27
CA SER A 239 -14.91 -7.60 -4.23
C SER A 239 -14.29 -7.39 -2.85
N GLY A 240 -13.08 -7.92 -2.62
CA GLY A 240 -12.47 -8.00 -1.30
C GLY A 240 -13.07 -9.07 -0.41
N LYS A 241 -14.13 -9.77 -0.84
CA LYS A 241 -14.68 -10.95 -0.16
C LYS A 241 -14.08 -12.22 -0.78
N LYS A 242 -14.27 -13.36 -0.10
CA LYS A 242 -13.89 -14.65 -0.67
C LYS A 242 -14.63 -14.84 -2.01
N PRO A 243 -13.94 -15.20 -3.12
CA PRO A 243 -14.60 -15.46 -4.40
C PRO A 243 -15.62 -16.58 -4.29
N GLU A 244 -16.77 -16.43 -4.95
CA GLU A 244 -17.82 -17.46 -5.01
C GLU A 244 -17.34 -18.74 -5.70
N SER A 245 -16.43 -18.60 -6.68
CA SER A 245 -15.74 -19.73 -7.32
C SER A 245 -14.92 -20.57 -6.35
N GLY A 246 -14.64 -20.05 -5.14
CA GLY A 246 -13.75 -20.65 -4.15
C GLY A 246 -12.26 -20.50 -4.49
N ASN A 247 -11.90 -20.01 -5.70
CA ASN A 247 -10.52 -19.92 -6.16
C ASN A 247 -9.81 -18.65 -5.62
N VAL A 248 -9.42 -18.71 -4.35
CA VAL A 248 -8.69 -17.60 -3.69
C VAL A 248 -7.29 -17.43 -4.27
N LEU A 249 -6.64 -18.50 -4.74
CA LEU A 249 -5.30 -18.46 -5.31
C LEU A 249 -5.27 -17.62 -6.59
N GLU A 250 -6.19 -17.90 -7.51
CA GLU A 250 -6.32 -17.15 -8.76
C GLU A 250 -6.60 -15.66 -8.48
N MET A 251 -7.47 -15.35 -7.53
CA MET A 251 -7.72 -13.96 -7.14
C MET A 251 -6.45 -13.29 -6.57
N ALA A 252 -5.68 -13.99 -5.74
CA ALA A 252 -4.40 -13.46 -5.22
C ALA A 252 -3.38 -13.24 -6.35
N GLN A 253 -3.33 -14.14 -7.34
CA GLN A 253 -2.50 -13.99 -8.54
C GLN A 253 -2.91 -12.77 -9.38
N ASN A 254 -4.20 -12.61 -9.64
CA ASN A 254 -4.74 -11.47 -10.36
C ASN A 254 -4.43 -10.14 -9.66
N VAL A 255 -4.55 -10.09 -8.33
CA VAL A 255 -4.20 -8.90 -7.54
C VAL A 255 -2.69 -8.62 -7.60
N ALA A 256 -1.83 -9.64 -7.50
CA ALA A 256 -0.38 -9.48 -7.64
C ALA A 256 0.01 -8.94 -9.02
N LEU A 257 -0.54 -9.53 -10.10
CA LEU A 257 -0.34 -9.08 -11.48
C LEU A 257 -0.79 -7.63 -11.67
N PHE A 258 -1.95 -7.26 -11.10
CA PHE A 258 -2.47 -5.90 -11.19
C PHE A 258 -1.51 -4.88 -10.57
N PHE A 259 -1.06 -5.10 -9.34
CA PHE A 259 -0.14 -4.17 -8.68
C PHE A 259 1.25 -4.15 -9.31
N ARG A 260 1.65 -5.20 -10.02
CA ARG A 260 2.86 -5.18 -10.85
C ARG A 260 2.73 -4.22 -12.02
N GLU A 261 1.59 -4.18 -12.70
CA GLU A 261 1.35 -3.19 -13.78
C GLU A 261 1.27 -1.75 -13.23
N VAL A 262 0.62 -1.55 -12.07
CA VAL A 262 0.64 -0.26 -11.36
C VAL A 262 2.08 0.16 -11.04
N LYS A 263 2.90 -0.77 -10.52
CA LYS A 263 4.29 -0.49 -10.15
C LYS A 263 5.14 -0.12 -11.35
N LYS A 264 4.97 -0.81 -12.49
CA LYS A 264 5.65 -0.45 -13.75
C LYS A 264 5.32 0.98 -14.16
N GLN A 265 4.06 1.40 -14.06
CA GLN A 265 3.67 2.78 -14.37
C GLN A 265 4.26 3.79 -13.38
N GLU A 266 4.25 3.49 -12.08
CA GLU A 266 4.89 4.32 -11.05
C GLU A 266 6.36 4.56 -11.38
N ILE A 267 7.11 3.51 -11.73
CA ILE A 267 8.52 3.59 -12.14
C ILE A 267 8.69 4.38 -13.44
N ALA A 268 7.81 4.18 -14.42
CA ALA A 268 7.86 4.94 -15.67
C ALA A 268 7.65 6.45 -15.43
N ILE A 269 6.75 6.81 -14.52
CA ILE A 269 6.54 8.20 -14.09
C ILE A 269 7.80 8.73 -13.38
N LEU A 270 8.36 7.98 -12.44
CA LEU A 270 9.58 8.35 -11.72
C LEU A 270 10.76 8.61 -12.66
N ARG A 271 11.00 7.71 -13.63
CA ARG A 271 12.09 7.84 -14.61
C ARG A 271 11.93 9.02 -15.56
N ARG A 272 10.70 9.46 -15.81
CA ARG A 272 10.40 10.63 -16.65
C ARG A 272 10.34 11.93 -15.85
N SER A 273 10.27 11.86 -14.52
CA SER A 273 10.27 13.04 -13.67
C SER A 273 11.69 13.60 -13.65
N MET A 274 11.92 14.71 -14.36
CA MET A 274 13.13 15.52 -14.20
C MET A 274 13.08 16.41 -12.95
N GLU A 275 11.93 16.42 -12.25
CA GLU A 275 11.71 17.22 -11.07
C GLU A 275 12.17 16.49 -9.81
N ASN A 276 12.76 17.21 -8.85
CA ASN A 276 13.07 16.73 -7.48
C ASN A 276 11.82 16.36 -6.66
N PHE A 277 10.67 16.23 -7.31
CA PHE A 277 9.38 15.92 -6.72
C PHE A 277 8.84 14.60 -7.27
N VAL A 278 8.47 13.72 -6.35
CA VAL A 278 7.78 12.47 -6.67
C VAL A 278 6.33 12.64 -6.24
N PRO A 279 5.37 12.74 -7.18
CA PRO A 279 3.96 12.85 -6.82
C PRO A 279 3.48 11.59 -6.12
N PRO A 280 2.64 11.69 -5.08
CA PRO A 280 2.12 10.52 -4.39
C PRO A 280 1.19 9.71 -5.29
N VAL A 281 1.11 8.41 -5.04
CA VAL A 281 0.12 7.51 -5.67
C VAL A 281 -1.14 7.48 -4.82
N LEU A 282 -2.30 7.76 -5.43
CA LEU A 282 -3.58 7.69 -4.74
C LEU A 282 -4.16 6.29 -4.86
N ILE A 283 -4.46 5.66 -3.72
CA ILE A 283 -5.07 4.33 -3.64
C ILE A 283 -6.45 4.44 -3.00
N GLN A 284 -7.47 4.22 -3.80
CA GLN A 284 -8.86 4.28 -3.41
C GLN A 284 -9.43 2.86 -3.32
N SER A 285 -10.11 2.56 -2.20
CA SER A 285 -11.02 1.40 -2.12
C SER A 285 -12.34 1.84 -1.51
N PHE A 286 -13.34 0.97 -1.46
CA PHE A 286 -14.67 1.34 -0.98
C PHE A 286 -14.64 2.04 0.40
N ASP A 287 -13.93 1.45 1.37
CA ASP A 287 -13.79 1.97 2.75
C ASP A 287 -12.42 2.60 3.03
N GLY A 288 -11.47 2.49 2.09
CA GLY A 288 -10.11 2.97 2.28
C GLY A 288 -9.34 2.22 3.37
N ILE A 289 -9.68 0.96 3.66
CA ILE A 289 -9.01 0.13 4.67
C ILE A 289 -8.40 -1.14 4.04
N ASN A 290 -9.12 -2.26 4.03
CA ASN A 290 -8.58 -3.58 3.67
C ASN A 290 -7.94 -3.66 2.28
N ARG A 291 -8.69 -3.44 1.19
CA ARG A 291 -8.15 -3.54 -0.18
C ARG A 291 -7.05 -2.51 -0.45
N SER A 292 -7.23 -1.26 -0.01
CA SER A 292 -6.18 -0.24 -0.14
C SER A 292 -4.91 -0.59 0.64
N ALA A 293 -5.05 -1.19 1.83
CA ALA A 293 -3.91 -1.62 2.64
C ALA A 293 -3.14 -2.77 1.97
N ILE A 294 -3.85 -3.75 1.41
CA ILE A 294 -3.23 -4.82 0.62
C ILE A 294 -2.49 -4.25 -0.58
N GLY A 295 -3.11 -3.30 -1.30
CA GLY A 295 -2.47 -2.62 -2.42
C GLY A 295 -1.22 -1.85 -2.03
N TRP A 296 -1.26 -1.14 -0.90
CA TRP A 296 -0.08 -0.46 -0.35
C TRP A 296 1.02 -1.46 0.02
N VAL A 297 0.71 -2.56 0.70
CA VAL A 297 1.69 -3.61 1.04
C VAL A 297 2.30 -4.21 -0.23
N ALA A 298 1.50 -4.50 -1.25
CA ALA A 298 1.98 -5.05 -2.53
C ALA A 298 2.94 -4.09 -3.25
N LEU A 299 2.59 -2.80 -3.33
CA LEU A 299 3.44 -1.79 -3.97
C LEU A 299 4.75 -1.55 -3.21
N MET A 300 4.69 -1.55 -1.88
CA MET A 300 5.86 -1.45 -1.02
C MET A 300 6.77 -2.69 -1.17
N LEU A 301 6.18 -3.88 -1.20
CA LEU A 301 6.92 -5.12 -1.41
C LEU A 301 7.60 -5.15 -2.78
N LEU A 302 6.88 -4.81 -3.85
CA LEU A 302 7.45 -4.75 -5.21
C LEU A 302 8.61 -3.75 -5.31
N ARG A 303 8.56 -2.66 -4.54
CA ARG A 303 9.66 -1.70 -4.44
C ARG A 303 10.85 -2.26 -3.66
N ASP A 304 10.59 -2.98 -2.57
CA ASP A 304 11.65 -3.59 -1.76
C ASP A 304 12.34 -4.72 -2.53
N VAL A 305 11.60 -5.46 -3.37
CA VAL A 305 12.15 -6.47 -4.29
C VAL A 305 13.17 -5.89 -5.28
N GLU A 306 12.99 -4.64 -5.71
CA GLU A 306 13.94 -3.98 -6.58
C GLU A 306 15.20 -3.48 -5.85
N LYS A 307 15.14 -3.32 -4.51
CA LYS A 307 16.19 -2.65 -3.71
C LYS A 307 16.93 -3.56 -2.75
N ARG A 308 16.31 -4.64 -2.28
CA ARG A 308 16.78 -5.53 -1.21
C ARG A 308 16.55 -6.98 -1.63
N GLU A 309 17.13 -7.93 -0.90
CA GLU A 309 16.90 -9.38 -1.07
C GLU A 309 16.04 -9.96 0.07
N CYS A 310 15.19 -9.15 0.72
CA CYS A 310 14.42 -9.58 1.89
C CYS A 310 12.94 -9.14 1.88
N PHE A 311 12.09 -9.95 2.52
CA PHE A 311 10.69 -9.66 2.79
C PHE A 311 10.52 -9.13 4.21
N ASP A 312 9.90 -7.98 4.37
CA ASP A 312 9.39 -7.56 5.67
C ASP A 312 7.87 -7.36 5.64
N VAL A 313 7.17 -8.32 5.02
CA VAL A 313 5.70 -8.33 4.90
C VAL A 313 5.03 -8.15 6.26
N PRO A 314 5.41 -8.85 7.36
CA PRO A 314 4.80 -8.60 8.67
C PRO A 314 4.96 -7.17 9.17
N ASN A 315 6.12 -6.53 8.97
CA ASN A 315 6.32 -5.14 9.37
C ASN A 315 5.57 -4.16 8.46
N LEU A 316 5.47 -4.41 7.15
CA LEU A 316 4.62 -3.64 6.25
C LEU A 316 3.17 -3.70 6.72
N MET A 317 2.65 -4.90 6.99
CA MET A 317 1.29 -5.11 7.50
C MET A 317 1.07 -4.43 8.85
N LYS A 318 2.01 -4.57 9.79
CA LYS A 318 1.96 -3.88 11.09
C LYS A 318 2.00 -2.35 10.95
N THR A 319 2.78 -1.84 10.00
CA THR A 319 2.89 -0.41 9.71
C THR A 319 1.58 0.15 9.18
N ILE A 320 0.98 -0.51 8.18
CA ILE A 320 -0.30 -0.06 7.64
C ILE A 320 -1.42 -0.15 8.66
N MET A 321 -1.48 -1.21 9.47
CA MET A 321 -2.44 -1.34 10.58
C MET A 321 -2.27 -0.22 11.63
N LYS A 322 -1.05 0.23 11.88
CA LYS A 322 -0.76 1.34 12.81
C LYS A 322 -1.16 2.70 12.23
N TRP A 323 -0.98 2.90 10.93
CA TRP A 323 -1.20 4.20 10.28
C TRP A 323 -2.66 4.38 9.90
N ARG A 324 -3.25 3.38 9.23
CA ARG A 324 -4.62 3.34 8.77
C ARG A 324 -5.44 2.37 9.62
N LEU A 325 -6.17 2.91 10.60
CA LEU A 325 -7.01 2.12 11.51
C LEU A 325 -8.02 1.27 10.73
N GLY A 326 -8.29 0.04 11.18
CA GLY A 326 -9.18 -0.90 10.50
C GLY A 326 -8.58 -1.62 9.28
N SER A 327 -7.34 -1.32 8.89
CA SER A 327 -6.65 -2.07 7.83
C SER A 327 -6.42 -3.52 8.24
N LEU A 328 -6.60 -4.44 7.29
CA LEU A 328 -6.38 -5.87 7.46
C LEU A 328 -7.13 -6.42 8.70
N SER A 329 -8.35 -5.91 8.89
CA SER A 329 -9.16 -6.08 10.10
C SER A 329 -9.75 -7.47 10.27
N THR A 330 -9.75 -8.29 9.22
CA THR A 330 -10.23 -9.66 9.30
C THR A 330 -9.08 -10.62 9.02
N TYR A 331 -9.18 -11.82 9.59
CA TYR A 331 -8.20 -12.86 9.34
C TYR A 331 -8.14 -13.25 7.85
N TYR A 332 -9.28 -13.19 7.15
CA TYR A 332 -9.35 -13.36 5.70
C TYR A 332 -8.44 -12.35 4.98
N GLN A 333 -8.58 -11.05 5.27
CA GLN A 333 -7.78 -10.00 4.61
C GLN A 333 -6.29 -10.14 4.95
N PHE A 334 -5.98 -10.50 6.19
CA PHE A 334 -4.64 -10.81 6.62
C PHE A 334 -4.01 -11.95 5.79
N CYS A 335 -4.69 -13.10 5.71
CA CYS A 335 -4.20 -14.23 4.93
C CYS A 335 -4.15 -13.92 3.44
N PHE A 336 -5.14 -13.20 2.92
CA PHE A 336 -5.18 -12.82 1.51
C PHE A 336 -3.99 -11.91 1.15
N CYS A 337 -3.66 -10.95 2.02
CA CYS A 337 -2.47 -10.10 1.87
C CYS A 337 -1.18 -10.94 1.82
N MET A 338 -1.02 -11.92 2.72
CA MET A 338 0.11 -12.84 2.71
C MET A 338 0.17 -13.65 1.40
N ALA A 339 -0.96 -14.14 0.91
CA ALA A 339 -1.04 -14.88 -0.35
C ALA A 339 -0.55 -14.01 -1.52
N VAL A 340 -1.01 -12.76 -1.64
CA VAL A 340 -0.55 -11.81 -2.66
C VAL A 340 0.97 -11.60 -2.57
N CYS A 341 1.51 -11.43 -1.37
CA CYS A 341 2.95 -11.24 -1.17
C CYS A 341 3.78 -12.47 -1.57
N LEU A 342 3.30 -13.68 -1.26
CA LEU A 342 3.95 -14.93 -1.67
C LEU A 342 3.90 -15.12 -3.19
N VAL A 343 2.79 -14.74 -3.86
CA VAL A 343 2.74 -14.74 -5.32
C VAL A 343 3.79 -13.79 -5.90
N ILE A 344 3.88 -12.56 -5.38
CA ILE A 344 4.92 -11.60 -5.81
C ILE A 344 6.31 -12.22 -5.62
N GLY A 345 6.60 -12.82 -4.46
CA GLY A 345 7.87 -13.48 -4.16
C GLY A 345 8.20 -14.65 -5.10
N LYS A 346 7.20 -15.44 -5.47
CA LYS A 346 7.33 -16.51 -6.45
C LYS A 346 7.66 -15.96 -7.84
N GLU A 347 6.93 -14.95 -8.31
CA GLU A 347 7.13 -14.38 -9.66
C GLU A 347 8.53 -13.79 -9.85
N VAL A 348 9.07 -13.19 -8.79
CA VAL A 348 10.43 -12.60 -8.80
C VAL A 348 11.53 -13.60 -8.44
N LYS A 349 11.18 -14.90 -8.39
CA LYS A 349 12.06 -16.05 -8.18
C LYS A 349 12.81 -16.08 -6.84
N TRP A 350 12.22 -15.52 -5.80
CA TRP A 350 12.85 -15.49 -4.48
C TRP A 350 12.54 -16.71 -3.60
N CYS A 351 11.47 -17.46 -3.89
CA CYS A 351 11.02 -18.59 -3.05
C CYS A 351 10.20 -19.65 -3.81
N GLU A 352 10.52 -19.95 -5.07
CA GLU A 352 9.61 -20.71 -5.96
C GLU A 352 9.02 -21.99 -5.33
N LYS A 353 9.83 -22.84 -4.69
CA LYS A 353 9.37 -24.11 -4.11
C LYS A 353 8.61 -23.96 -2.79
N ASP A 354 9.06 -23.06 -1.92
CA ASP A 354 8.48 -22.88 -0.58
C ASP A 354 7.15 -22.12 -0.64
N CYS A 355 7.05 -21.19 -1.59
CA CYS A 355 5.85 -20.38 -1.80
C CYS A 355 4.67 -21.23 -2.33
N ASP A 356 4.89 -22.30 -3.09
CA ASP A 356 3.80 -23.17 -3.57
C ASP A 356 3.10 -23.95 -2.45
N SER A 357 3.87 -24.52 -1.53
CA SER A 357 3.30 -25.23 -0.38
C SER A 357 2.52 -24.27 0.53
N ALA A 358 3.12 -23.11 0.83
CA ALA A 358 2.48 -22.08 1.65
C ALA A 358 1.21 -21.52 0.98
N LEU A 359 1.25 -21.23 -0.33
CA LEU A 359 0.09 -20.74 -1.07
C LEU A 359 -1.04 -21.76 -1.09
N ASN A 360 -0.75 -23.03 -1.38
CA ASN A 360 -1.76 -24.09 -1.40
C ASN A 360 -2.39 -24.29 -0.01
N ASP A 361 -1.60 -24.35 1.07
CA ASP A 361 -2.15 -24.53 2.42
C ASP A 361 -2.86 -23.28 2.94
N LEU A 362 -2.43 -22.09 2.52
CA LEU A 362 -3.11 -20.84 2.85
C LEU A 362 -4.46 -20.80 2.16
N THR A 363 -4.50 -21.01 0.83
CA THR A 363 -5.69 -20.90 -0.03
C THR A 363 -6.73 -22.00 0.20
N ALA A 364 -6.30 -23.25 0.44
CA ALA A 364 -7.20 -24.36 0.73
C ALA A 364 -8.02 -24.18 2.02
N LYS A 365 -7.45 -23.49 3.03
CA LYS A 365 -8.05 -23.31 4.36
C LYS A 365 -8.85 -22.01 4.53
N PHE A 366 -9.00 -21.19 3.49
CA PHE A 366 -9.97 -20.08 3.49
C PHE A 366 -11.44 -20.57 3.57
N GLY A 367 -11.68 -21.89 3.61
CA GLY A 367 -13.00 -22.53 3.77
C GLY A 367 -13.46 -22.78 5.21
N ASP A 368 -12.58 -22.73 6.22
CA ASP A 368 -12.96 -23.14 7.58
C ASP A 368 -13.64 -22.00 8.36
N ARG A 369 -14.93 -22.22 8.68
CA ARG A 369 -15.91 -21.26 9.23
C ARG A 369 -15.43 -20.42 10.42
N LYS A 370 -14.50 -20.91 11.24
CA LYS A 370 -14.02 -20.21 12.46
C LYS A 370 -13.26 -18.91 12.19
N LEU A 371 -12.89 -18.63 10.94
CA LEU A 371 -12.10 -17.44 10.56
C LEU A 371 -12.94 -16.26 10.05
N ASN A 372 -14.22 -16.50 9.73
CA ASN A 372 -15.12 -15.53 9.11
C ASN A 372 -16.13 -14.90 10.08
N GLU A 373 -16.26 -15.41 11.30
CA GLU A 373 -17.31 -15.00 12.24
C GLU A 373 -17.08 -13.63 12.91
N LEU A 374 -15.92 -13.00 12.72
CA LEU A 374 -15.61 -11.70 13.35
C LEU A 374 -15.54 -10.51 12.38
N GLY A 375 -15.85 -10.67 11.09
CA GLY A 375 -15.69 -9.54 10.15
C GLY A 375 -16.46 -9.57 8.84
N ASN A 376 -17.41 -10.49 8.64
CA ASN A 376 -18.18 -10.60 7.39
C ASN A 376 -19.64 -10.13 7.48
N LEU A 377 -19.98 -9.30 8.47
CA LEU A 377 -21.23 -8.55 8.44
C LEU A 377 -20.92 -7.07 8.27
N ALA A 378 -20.69 -6.72 7.00
CA ALA A 378 -20.84 -5.41 6.39
C ALA A 378 -21.09 -5.61 4.87
#